data_AF-A0A497JQB7-F1
#
_entry.id   AF-A0A497JQB7-F1
#
_cell.length_a   1.000
_cell.length_b   1.000
_cell.length_c   1.000
_cell.angle_alpha   90.00
_cell.angle_beta   90.00
_cell.angle_gamma   90.00
#
_symmetry.space_group_name_H-M   'P 1'
#
loop_
_entity.id
_entity.type
_entity.pdbx_description
1 polymer ?
#
loop_
_entity_poly.entity_id
_entity_poly.type
_entity_poly.pdbx_seq_one_letter_code
_entity_poly.pdbx_strand_id
1 'polypeptide(L)'
;MKRTGFVYHEDFARFGYPVLRERIQPAFEDLKAEGLLEKVFLIKPKPIQEDLLRRVHSVGMVEAVKETVYYRAALLSASGVVFLAEKVWVGELDNGFALTGTAGHHAGKDRFWGFCYFNDVALAIENLRWRFKALKEKFTVLDTDSHHGDGTRDIFQNDLNVQHICFCSRSETSDDGTKIDVAVPYSVKDEGYVKLVRENFVSNVERFKPKMVFWHFGYDTHKNDYGSRGLTEECYIRLTKLVKDVAEKVCDGKLVVVLCGGSKPDIAKNIIPKMVKILLEE
;
A
#
# COMPACT_ATOMS: atom_id res chain seq x y z
N MET A 1 -10.72 -19.34 8.29
CA MET A 1 -10.79 -18.01 7.65
C MET A 1 -9.83 -17.09 8.39
N LYS A 2 -8.97 -16.34 7.67
CA LYS A 2 -8.04 -15.39 8.28
C LYS A 2 -8.80 -14.21 8.91
N ARG A 3 -8.21 -13.61 9.93
CA ARG A 3 -8.67 -12.35 10.54
C ARG A 3 -8.17 -11.19 9.70
N THR A 4 -8.94 -10.82 8.68
CA THR A 4 -8.60 -9.77 7.74
C THR A 4 -9.17 -8.43 8.17
N GLY A 5 -8.32 -7.41 8.31
CA GLY A 5 -8.74 -6.03 8.52
C GLY A 5 -9.13 -5.33 7.22
N PHE A 6 -10.09 -4.42 7.29
CA PHE A 6 -10.46 -3.55 6.18
C PHE A 6 -10.59 -2.11 6.64
N VAL A 7 -9.77 -1.20 6.11
CA VAL A 7 -9.83 0.22 6.47
C VAL A 7 -10.87 0.93 5.61
N TYR A 8 -11.75 1.71 6.23
CA TYR A 8 -12.65 2.62 5.52
C TYR A 8 -13.07 3.81 6.40
N HIS A 9 -13.29 4.95 5.76
CA HIS A 9 -13.95 6.11 6.36
C HIS A 9 -14.74 6.86 5.27
N GLU A 10 -15.92 7.39 5.58
CA GLU A 10 -16.72 8.17 4.62
C GLU A 10 -16.00 9.41 4.07
N ASP A 11 -15.01 9.94 4.79
CA ASP A 11 -14.24 11.12 4.42
C ASP A 11 -13.32 10.84 3.24
N PHE A 12 -13.00 9.57 2.97
CA PHE A 12 -12.20 9.19 1.82
C PHE A 12 -12.93 9.47 0.51
N ALA A 13 -14.22 9.13 0.43
CA ALA A 13 -15.06 9.43 -0.73
C ALA A 13 -15.44 10.93 -0.80
N ARG A 14 -15.61 11.59 0.36
CA ARG A 14 -16.07 12.98 0.44
C ARG A 14 -14.96 14.01 0.23
N PHE A 15 -13.81 13.80 0.87
CA PHE A 15 -12.71 14.77 0.97
C PHE A 15 -11.38 14.25 0.40
N GLY A 16 -11.34 13.01 -0.11
CA GLY A 16 -10.17 12.48 -0.80
C GLY A 16 -9.80 13.26 -2.06
N TYR A 17 -8.66 12.93 -2.64
CA TYR A 17 -8.23 13.56 -3.88
C TYR A 17 -9.16 13.14 -5.04
N PRO A 18 -9.60 14.05 -5.94
CA PRO A 18 -10.64 13.75 -6.93
C PRO A 18 -10.41 12.49 -7.76
N VAL A 19 -9.17 12.28 -8.24
CA VAL A 19 -8.79 11.10 -9.05
C VAL A 19 -8.96 9.79 -8.28
N LEU A 20 -8.80 9.81 -6.95
CA LEU A 20 -8.87 8.60 -6.12
C LEU A 20 -10.20 8.43 -5.41
N ARG A 21 -10.88 9.51 -5.00
CA ARG A 21 -12.06 9.43 -4.13
C ARG A 21 -13.25 8.76 -4.81
N GLU A 22 -13.37 8.89 -6.14
CA GLU A 22 -14.49 8.37 -6.92
C GLU A 22 -14.56 6.84 -6.90
N ARG A 23 -13.44 6.15 -6.66
CA ARG A 23 -13.38 4.68 -6.59
C ARG A 23 -13.75 4.12 -5.21
N ILE A 24 -13.78 4.97 -4.18
CA ILE A 24 -13.90 4.54 -2.78
C ILE A 24 -15.31 4.07 -2.46
N GLN A 25 -16.31 4.91 -2.77
CA GLN A 25 -17.70 4.58 -2.47
C GLN A 25 -18.17 3.34 -3.26
N PRO A 26 -17.95 3.22 -4.57
CA PRO A 26 -18.37 2.04 -5.33
C PRO A 26 -17.69 0.75 -4.85
N ALA A 27 -16.38 0.79 -4.56
CA ALA A 27 -15.68 -0.39 -4.06
C ALA A 27 -16.18 -0.84 -2.67
N PHE A 28 -16.50 0.12 -1.80
CA PHE A 28 -17.06 -0.19 -0.47
C PHE A 28 -18.49 -0.75 -0.57
N GLU A 29 -19.32 -0.19 -1.45
CA GLU A 29 -20.69 -0.65 -1.68
C GLU A 29 -20.74 -2.06 -2.27
N ASP A 30 -19.88 -2.38 -3.23
CA ASP A 30 -19.79 -3.75 -3.77
C ASP A 30 -19.30 -4.74 -2.73
N LEU A 31 -18.29 -4.37 -1.92
CA LEU A 31 -17.84 -5.20 -0.80
C LEU A 31 -18.99 -5.48 0.19
N LYS A 32 -19.82 -4.47 0.47
CA LYS A 32 -21.04 -4.61 1.29
C LYS A 32 -22.06 -5.53 0.62
N ALA A 33 -22.35 -5.33 -0.66
CA ALA A 33 -23.33 -6.11 -1.41
C ALA A 33 -22.95 -7.61 -1.50
N GLU A 34 -21.66 -7.91 -1.54
CA GLU A 34 -21.14 -9.29 -1.49
C GLU A 34 -21.12 -9.91 -0.07
N GLY A 35 -21.59 -9.17 0.96
CA GLY A 35 -21.64 -9.65 2.34
C GLY A 35 -20.25 -9.79 2.99
N LEU A 36 -19.22 -9.13 2.46
CA LEU A 36 -17.85 -9.24 2.97
C LEU A 36 -17.62 -8.37 4.20
N LEU A 37 -18.41 -7.31 4.40
CA LEU A 37 -18.29 -6.43 5.57
C LEU A 37 -18.50 -7.17 6.90
N GLU A 38 -19.30 -8.24 6.92
CA GLU A 38 -19.52 -9.06 8.11
C GLU A 38 -18.39 -10.08 8.35
N LYS A 39 -17.48 -10.25 7.37
CA LYS A 39 -16.37 -11.21 7.43
C LYS A 39 -15.04 -10.56 7.75
N VAL A 40 -14.93 -9.24 7.58
CA VAL A 40 -13.70 -8.46 7.85
C VAL A 40 -13.83 -7.66 9.14
N PHE A 41 -12.68 -7.35 9.75
CA PHE A 41 -12.61 -6.42 10.86
C PHE A 41 -12.51 -4.99 10.31
N LEU A 42 -13.62 -4.25 10.37
CA LEU A 42 -13.65 -2.87 9.90
C LEU A 42 -12.80 -1.95 10.80
N ILE A 43 -11.81 -1.29 10.21
CA ILE A 43 -10.92 -0.33 10.88
C ILE A 43 -11.35 1.07 10.48
N LYS A 44 -11.90 1.82 11.45
CA LYS A 44 -12.22 3.23 11.28
C LYS A 44 -11.03 4.08 11.73
N PRO A 45 -10.35 4.79 10.82
CA PRO A 45 -9.21 5.61 11.17
C PRO A 45 -9.61 6.79 12.05
N LYS A 46 -8.65 7.28 12.84
CA LYS A 46 -8.76 8.48 13.68
C LYS A 46 -7.44 9.25 13.59
N PRO A 47 -7.41 10.57 13.71
CA PRO A 47 -6.17 11.34 13.65
C PRO A 47 -5.04 10.73 14.49
N ILE A 48 -3.88 10.51 13.87
CA ILE A 48 -2.65 10.08 14.55
C ILE A 48 -1.93 11.28 15.17
N GLN A 49 -1.05 11.03 16.13
CA GLN A 49 -0.26 12.08 16.77
C GLN A 49 0.68 12.75 15.76
N GLU A 50 0.80 14.07 15.85
CA GLU A 50 1.66 14.84 14.96
C GLU A 50 3.14 14.46 15.10
N ASP A 51 3.58 14.05 16.29
CA ASP A 51 4.93 13.53 16.51
C ASP A 51 5.25 12.34 15.59
N LEU A 52 4.27 11.51 15.25
CA LEU A 52 4.47 10.43 14.28
C LEU A 52 4.66 10.98 12.87
N LEU A 53 3.89 11.99 12.46
CA LEU A 53 4.07 12.67 11.17
C LEU A 53 5.50 13.22 11.05
N ARG A 54 5.97 13.88 12.11
CA ARG A 54 7.30 14.52 12.18
C ARG A 54 8.46 13.54 12.27
N ARG A 55 8.22 12.24 12.51
CA ARG A 55 9.24 11.18 12.43
C ARG A 55 9.57 10.78 11.00
N VAL A 56 8.63 10.97 10.08
CA VAL A 56 8.78 10.60 8.65
C VAL A 56 9.02 11.84 7.79
N HIS A 57 8.26 12.89 8.05
CA HIS A 57 8.20 14.10 7.25
C HIS A 57 8.79 15.27 8.03
N SER A 58 9.40 16.22 7.34
CA SER A 58 9.89 17.44 7.98
C SER A 58 8.75 18.30 8.48
N VAL A 59 9.07 19.19 9.43
CA VAL A 59 8.09 20.15 9.96
C VAL A 59 7.49 20.98 8.82
N GLY A 60 8.33 21.45 7.88
CA GLY A 60 7.87 22.23 6.73
C GLY A 60 6.89 21.46 5.84
N MET A 61 7.15 20.18 5.59
CA MET A 61 6.23 19.33 4.82
C MET A 61 4.91 19.12 5.56
N VAL A 62 4.94 18.83 6.87
CA VAL A 62 3.72 18.62 7.66
C VAL A 62 2.83 19.85 7.66
N GLU A 63 3.41 21.04 7.89
CA GLU A 63 2.66 22.30 7.83
C GLU A 63 2.13 22.58 6.42
N ALA A 64 2.93 22.36 5.38
CA ALA A 64 2.48 22.55 4.00
C ALA A 64 1.28 21.64 3.64
N VAL A 65 1.25 20.40 4.12
CA VAL A 65 0.11 19.49 3.93
C VAL A 65 -1.13 19.96 4.71
N LYS A 66 -0.96 20.49 5.93
CA LYS A 66 -2.06 21.04 6.75
C LYS A 66 -2.79 22.20 6.07
N GLU A 67 -2.07 23.03 5.32
CA GLU A 67 -2.64 24.13 4.55
C GLU A 67 -3.43 23.67 3.31
N THR A 68 -3.33 22.39 2.93
CA THR A 68 -4.11 21.86 1.81
C THR A 68 -5.53 21.52 2.23
N VAL A 69 -6.48 21.66 1.29
CA VAL A 69 -7.86 21.20 1.47
C VAL A 69 -7.99 19.68 1.68
N TYR A 70 -6.91 18.93 1.45
CA TYR A 70 -6.88 17.47 1.54
C TYR A 70 -6.30 16.95 2.86
N TYR A 71 -5.84 17.84 3.75
CA TYR A 71 -5.21 17.46 5.02
C TYR A 71 -6.01 16.41 5.81
N ARG A 72 -7.32 16.62 5.92
CA ARG A 72 -8.21 15.72 6.67
C ARG A 72 -8.22 14.31 6.07
N ALA A 73 -8.39 14.19 4.75
CA ALA A 73 -8.42 12.89 4.09
C ALA A 73 -7.04 12.23 4.09
N ALA A 74 -5.97 13.02 3.92
CA ALA A 74 -4.59 12.55 4.00
C ALA A 74 -4.24 11.96 5.38
N LEU A 75 -4.59 12.69 6.45
CA LEU A 75 -4.34 12.27 7.82
C LEU A 75 -5.10 10.98 8.16
N LEU A 76 -6.37 10.89 7.76
CA LEU A 76 -7.18 9.69 7.99
C LEU A 76 -6.70 8.50 7.13
N SER A 77 -6.24 8.74 5.90
CA SER A 77 -5.72 7.68 5.03
C SER A 77 -4.46 7.07 5.62
N ALA A 78 -3.49 7.91 6.00
CA ALA A 78 -2.27 7.47 6.67
C ALA A 78 -2.55 6.79 8.01
N SER A 79 -3.45 7.35 8.83
CA SER A 79 -3.88 6.75 10.08
C SER A 79 -4.46 5.34 9.91
N GLY A 80 -5.27 5.14 8.88
CA GLY A 80 -5.88 3.84 8.61
C GLY A 80 -4.85 2.75 8.37
N VAL A 81 -3.81 3.07 7.59
CA VAL A 81 -2.67 2.16 7.36
C VAL A 81 -1.89 1.92 8.64
N VAL A 82 -1.63 2.97 9.44
CA VAL A 82 -0.95 2.86 10.74
C VAL A 82 -1.69 1.91 11.69
N PHE A 83 -3.01 2.08 11.85
CA PHE A 83 -3.81 1.24 12.75
C PHE A 83 -3.98 -0.18 12.24
N LEU A 84 -4.13 -0.38 10.93
CA LEU A 84 -4.15 -1.72 10.35
C LEU A 84 -2.81 -2.43 10.58
N ALA A 85 -1.70 -1.74 10.34
CA ALA A 85 -0.37 -2.29 10.54
C ALA A 85 -0.11 -2.67 11.99
N GLU A 86 -0.52 -1.83 12.94
CA GLU A 86 -0.45 -2.12 14.37
C GLU A 86 -1.17 -3.41 14.74
N LYS A 87 -2.41 -3.58 14.28
CA LYS A 87 -3.21 -4.78 14.57
C LYS A 87 -2.63 -6.05 13.97
N VAL A 88 -2.09 -5.96 12.75
CA VAL A 88 -1.40 -7.08 12.10
C VAL A 88 -0.08 -7.40 12.83
N TRP A 89 0.66 -6.37 13.25
CA TRP A 89 1.92 -6.53 13.97
C TRP A 89 1.76 -7.28 15.29
N VAL A 90 0.76 -6.91 16.10
CA VAL A 90 0.49 -7.55 17.40
C VAL A 90 -0.24 -8.89 17.29
N GLY A 91 -0.60 -9.32 16.07
CA GLY A 91 -1.29 -10.58 15.81
C GLY A 91 -2.78 -10.59 16.17
N GLU A 92 -3.41 -9.42 16.35
CA GLU A 92 -4.87 -9.30 16.44
C GLU A 92 -5.53 -9.64 15.09
N LEU A 93 -4.86 -9.24 14.00
CA LEU A 93 -5.22 -9.55 12.62
C LEU A 93 -4.09 -10.32 11.96
N ASP A 94 -4.43 -11.13 10.97
CA ASP A 94 -3.44 -11.87 10.18
C ASP A 94 -2.95 -11.02 9.01
N ASN A 95 -3.85 -10.28 8.36
CA ASN A 95 -3.57 -9.41 7.22
C ASN A 95 -4.64 -8.30 7.10
N GLY A 96 -4.53 -7.43 6.09
CA GLY A 96 -5.64 -6.55 5.74
C GLY A 96 -5.46 -5.71 4.50
N PHE A 97 -6.53 -5.01 4.13
CA PHE A 97 -6.60 -4.10 2.99
C PHE A 97 -6.99 -2.70 3.46
N ALA A 98 -6.22 -1.69 3.06
CA ALA A 98 -6.50 -0.30 3.36
C ALA A 98 -7.06 0.43 2.14
N LEU A 99 -8.36 0.75 2.17
CA LEU A 99 -9.03 1.58 1.16
C LEU A 99 -8.82 3.06 1.53
N THR A 100 -7.84 3.72 0.92
CA THR A 100 -7.39 5.08 1.26
C THR A 100 -7.97 6.15 0.33
N GLY A 101 -8.22 7.35 0.86
CA GLY A 101 -8.75 8.50 0.10
C GLY A 101 -7.68 9.37 -0.58
N THR A 102 -6.42 9.18 -0.20
CA THR A 102 -5.22 9.74 -0.84
C THR A 102 -4.16 8.65 -0.92
N ALA A 103 -3.20 8.76 -1.84
CA ALA A 103 -2.07 7.82 -1.90
C ALA A 103 -0.92 8.25 -0.97
N GLY A 104 0.15 7.47 -0.91
CA GLY A 104 1.31 7.73 -0.04
C GLY A 104 2.69 7.64 -0.70
N HIS A 105 2.87 6.84 -1.75
CA HIS A 105 4.22 6.45 -2.20
C HIS A 105 5.08 7.56 -2.83
N HIS A 106 4.49 8.69 -3.24
CA HIS A 106 5.20 9.89 -3.74
C HIS A 106 5.52 10.91 -2.64
N ALA A 107 4.98 10.74 -1.42
CA ALA A 107 5.27 11.64 -0.30
C ALA A 107 6.65 11.27 0.29
N GLY A 108 7.62 12.20 0.14
CA GLY A 108 8.99 12.06 0.64
C GLY A 108 9.18 12.69 2.02
N LYS A 109 10.41 13.02 2.41
CA LYS A 109 10.69 13.71 3.69
C LYS A 109 10.30 15.18 3.66
N ASP A 110 10.57 15.85 2.55
CA ASP A 110 10.44 17.32 2.40
C ASP A 110 9.52 17.73 1.23
N ARG A 111 8.83 16.77 0.61
CA ARG A 111 7.98 17.01 -0.55
C ARG A 111 6.77 16.09 -0.57
N PHE A 112 5.67 16.60 -1.11
CA PHE A 112 4.48 15.81 -1.44
C PHE A 112 4.02 16.21 -2.85
N TRP A 113 3.62 15.22 -3.64
CA TRP A 113 3.11 15.41 -5.00
C TRP A 113 2.39 14.14 -5.44
N GLY A 114 1.86 14.13 -6.66
CA GLY A 114 1.24 12.92 -7.22
C GLY A 114 0.16 12.40 -6.28
N PHE A 115 -0.77 13.28 -5.87
CA PHE A 115 -1.95 12.94 -5.05
C PHE A 115 -1.62 12.20 -3.73
N CYS A 116 -0.34 12.20 -3.35
CA CYS A 116 0.21 11.73 -2.09
C CYS A 116 0.55 12.93 -1.21
N TYR A 117 0.15 12.88 0.05
CA TYR A 117 0.33 13.97 1.01
C TYR A 117 1.21 13.54 2.19
N PHE A 118 0.89 12.39 2.78
CA PHE A 118 1.72 11.72 3.78
C PHE A 118 2.03 10.30 3.31
N ASN A 119 3.23 9.81 3.63
CA ASN A 119 3.61 8.45 3.27
C ASN A 119 3.06 7.48 4.31
N ASP A 120 1.91 6.91 3.97
CA ASP A 120 1.12 6.03 4.83
C ASP A 120 1.88 4.80 5.35
N VAL A 121 2.61 4.10 4.48
CA VAL A 121 3.44 2.94 4.83
C VAL A 121 4.65 3.36 5.67
N ALA A 122 5.30 4.48 5.35
CA ALA A 122 6.40 4.94 6.16
C ALA A 122 5.96 5.32 7.58
N LEU A 123 4.81 5.98 7.71
CA LEU A 123 4.21 6.28 9.01
C LEU A 123 3.83 5.00 9.78
N ALA A 124 3.33 3.98 9.09
CA ALA A 124 3.06 2.69 9.70
C ALA A 124 4.34 2.04 10.24
N ILE A 125 5.41 1.98 9.44
CA ILE A 125 6.71 1.43 9.87
C ILE A 125 7.27 2.22 11.05
N GLU A 126 7.28 3.55 11.01
CA GLU A 126 7.78 4.36 12.12
C GLU A 126 6.92 4.24 13.38
N ASN A 127 5.60 4.06 13.25
CA ASN A 127 4.73 3.74 14.39
C ASN A 127 5.13 2.41 15.04
N LEU A 128 5.39 1.37 14.23
CA LEU A 128 5.83 0.07 14.73
C LEU A 128 7.18 0.17 15.45
N ARG A 129 8.13 0.91 14.88
CA ARG A 129 9.43 1.16 15.49
C ARG A 129 9.31 1.88 16.83
N TRP A 130 8.51 2.94 16.86
CA TRP A 130 8.37 3.80 18.03
C TRP A 130 7.58 3.14 19.16
N ARG A 131 6.40 2.58 18.89
CA ARG A 131 5.49 2.04 19.92
C ARG A 131 5.78 0.59 20.28
N PHE A 132 6.32 -0.20 19.37
CA PHE A 132 6.53 -1.63 19.54
C PHE A 132 8.01 -2.03 19.55
N LYS A 133 8.92 -1.05 19.63
CA LYS A 133 10.38 -1.24 19.68
C LYS A 133 10.93 -2.04 18.49
N ALA A 134 10.27 -1.95 17.34
CA ALA A 134 10.61 -2.68 16.12
C ALA A 134 11.76 -2.05 15.30
N LEU A 135 12.65 -1.26 15.94
CA LEU A 135 13.71 -0.49 15.25
C LEU A 135 14.67 -1.37 14.44
N LYS A 136 14.92 -2.60 14.90
CA LYS A 136 15.81 -3.57 14.24
C LYS A 136 15.07 -4.56 13.34
N GLU A 137 13.74 -4.47 13.31
CA GLU A 137 12.92 -5.39 12.53
C GLU A 137 12.89 -4.97 11.07
N LYS A 138 12.81 -5.97 10.21
CA LYS A 138 12.86 -5.78 8.77
C LYS A 138 11.47 -5.66 8.18
N PHE A 139 11.28 -4.75 7.24
CA PHE A 139 10.02 -4.53 6.54
C PHE A 139 10.25 -4.53 5.04
N THR A 140 9.38 -5.19 4.28
CA THR A 140 9.39 -5.05 2.82
C THR A 140 8.21 -4.19 2.40
N VAL A 141 8.48 -3.17 1.59
CA VAL A 141 7.50 -2.41 0.82
C VAL A 141 7.58 -2.88 -0.63
N LEU A 142 6.57 -3.64 -1.04
CA LEU A 142 6.33 -3.99 -2.44
C LEU A 142 5.48 -2.87 -3.06
N ASP A 143 5.94 -2.28 -4.15
CA ASP A 143 5.19 -1.25 -4.87
C ASP A 143 4.94 -1.71 -6.31
N THR A 144 3.67 -1.97 -6.63
CA THR A 144 3.22 -2.37 -7.96
C THR A 144 2.38 -1.29 -8.64
N ASP A 145 2.36 -0.07 -8.10
CA ASP A 145 1.85 1.10 -8.82
C ASP A 145 2.68 1.34 -10.08
N SER A 146 2.06 1.87 -11.15
CA SER A 146 2.76 2.11 -12.41
C SER A 146 3.88 3.16 -12.30
N HIS A 147 3.76 4.05 -11.32
CA HIS A 147 4.65 5.17 -11.08
C HIS A 147 5.71 4.79 -10.03
N HIS A 148 6.90 5.35 -10.18
CA HIS A 148 7.96 5.11 -9.21
C HIS A 148 7.59 5.75 -7.87
N GLY A 149 7.55 4.94 -6.79
CA GLY A 149 7.36 5.39 -5.41
C GLY A 149 8.55 6.19 -4.87
N ASP A 150 8.77 7.38 -5.41
CA ASP A 150 9.94 8.22 -5.12
C ASP A 150 9.96 8.79 -3.70
N GLY A 151 8.79 8.94 -3.08
CA GLY A 151 8.68 9.32 -1.69
C GLY A 151 9.12 8.19 -0.75
N THR A 152 8.64 6.98 -1.00
CA THR A 152 9.08 5.78 -0.26
C THR A 152 10.58 5.55 -0.44
N ARG A 153 11.11 5.71 -1.66
CA ARG A 153 12.55 5.67 -1.94
C ARG A 153 13.31 6.73 -1.14
N ASP A 154 12.88 7.98 -1.18
CA ASP A 154 13.49 9.11 -0.47
C ASP A 154 13.55 8.90 1.05
N ILE A 155 12.46 8.44 1.65
CA ILE A 155 12.36 8.21 3.10
C ILE A 155 13.34 7.13 3.54
N PHE A 156 13.34 5.99 2.85
CA PHE A 156 14.06 4.80 3.27
C PHE A 156 15.42 4.61 2.63
N GLN A 157 15.90 5.51 1.76
CA GLN A 157 17.12 5.33 0.95
C GLN A 157 18.28 4.70 1.71
N ASN A 158 18.56 5.16 2.93
CA ASN A 158 19.69 4.73 3.76
C ASN A 158 19.31 3.72 4.87
N ASP A 159 18.07 3.22 4.86
CA ASP A 159 17.55 2.30 5.85
C ASP A 159 17.70 0.85 5.38
N LEU A 160 18.67 0.14 5.96
CA LEU A 160 18.96 -1.26 5.63
C LEU A 160 17.92 -2.25 6.17
N ASN A 161 17.05 -1.81 7.07
CA ASN A 161 15.96 -2.63 7.61
C ASN A 161 14.65 -2.46 6.82
N VAL A 162 14.62 -1.62 5.78
CA VAL A 162 13.48 -1.50 4.88
C VAL A 162 13.89 -1.83 3.45
N GLN A 163 13.32 -2.91 2.91
CA GLN A 163 13.47 -3.26 1.50
C GLN A 163 12.32 -2.62 0.70
N HIS A 164 12.62 -1.86 -0.34
CA HIS A 164 11.63 -1.26 -1.23
C HIS A 164 11.83 -1.79 -2.65
N ILE A 165 10.88 -2.60 -3.12
CA ILE A 165 10.86 -3.23 -4.45
C ILE A 165 9.77 -2.55 -5.27
N CYS A 166 10.14 -1.73 -6.25
CA CYS A 166 9.23 -0.90 -7.02
C CYS A 166 9.19 -1.32 -8.49
N PHE A 167 8.01 -1.67 -8.99
CA PHE A 167 7.78 -2.07 -10.38
C PHE A 167 7.34 -0.85 -11.20
N CYS A 168 8.29 -0.14 -11.80
CA CYS A 168 8.06 1.16 -12.42
C CYS A 168 8.80 1.30 -13.77
N SER A 169 9.16 2.51 -14.18
CA SER A 169 9.95 2.74 -15.41
C SER A 169 11.47 2.65 -15.21
N ARG A 170 11.96 2.49 -13.99
CA ARG A 170 13.39 2.45 -13.65
C ARG A 170 13.90 1.02 -13.50
N SER A 171 15.20 0.83 -13.73
CA SER A 171 15.90 -0.44 -13.55
C SER A 171 17.20 -0.17 -12.78
N GLU A 172 17.10 -0.12 -11.46
CA GLU A 172 18.21 0.24 -10.57
C GLU A 172 18.18 -0.65 -9.33
N THR A 173 19.32 -0.95 -8.75
CA THR A 173 19.40 -1.61 -7.45
C THR A 173 20.52 -0.96 -6.66
N SER A 174 20.23 -0.54 -5.43
CA SER A 174 21.26 0.00 -4.53
C SER A 174 22.33 -1.04 -4.23
N ASP A 175 23.53 -0.58 -3.90
CA ASP A 175 24.67 -1.45 -3.56
C ASP A 175 24.36 -2.43 -2.40
N ASP A 176 23.52 -1.99 -1.44
CA ASP A 176 23.08 -2.82 -0.32
C ASP A 176 21.97 -3.83 -0.68
N GLY A 177 21.41 -3.77 -1.88
CA GLY A 177 20.36 -4.66 -2.37
C GLY A 177 18.99 -4.48 -1.70
N THR A 178 18.75 -3.37 -1.00
CA THR A 178 17.48 -3.10 -0.31
C THR A 178 16.56 -2.19 -1.12
N LYS A 179 17.09 -1.40 -2.05
CA LYS A 179 16.35 -0.48 -2.89
C LYS A 179 16.39 -0.99 -4.33
N ILE A 180 15.29 -1.59 -4.78
CA ILE A 180 15.22 -2.32 -6.04
C ILE A 180 14.13 -1.69 -6.90
N ASP A 181 14.49 -1.23 -8.09
CA ASP A 181 13.58 -0.77 -9.13
C ASP A 181 13.60 -1.77 -10.29
N VAL A 182 12.43 -2.26 -10.66
CA VAL A 182 12.24 -3.24 -11.72
C VAL A 182 11.50 -2.56 -12.87
N ALA A 183 12.13 -2.50 -14.04
CA ALA A 183 11.53 -1.85 -15.19
C ALA A 183 10.38 -2.68 -15.77
N VAL A 184 9.21 -2.07 -15.87
CA VAL A 184 8.00 -2.65 -16.43
C VAL A 184 7.82 -2.15 -17.87
N PRO A 185 7.71 -3.06 -18.86
CA PRO A 185 7.41 -2.67 -20.23
C PRO A 185 6.09 -1.88 -20.34
N TYR A 186 6.02 -0.90 -21.25
CA TYR A 186 4.79 -0.12 -21.48
C TYR A 186 3.60 -0.96 -21.95
N SER A 187 3.85 -2.12 -22.54
CA SER A 187 2.82 -3.09 -22.91
C SER A 187 3.29 -4.48 -22.50
N VAL A 188 2.70 -5.00 -21.44
CA VAL A 188 2.97 -6.33 -20.90
C VAL A 188 1.64 -7.07 -20.72
N LYS A 189 1.66 -8.38 -20.98
CA LYS A 189 0.50 -9.24 -20.71
C LYS A 189 0.53 -9.69 -19.26
N ASP A 190 -0.65 -9.97 -18.70
CA ASP A 190 -0.81 -10.40 -17.31
C ASP A 190 0.18 -11.49 -16.86
N GLU A 191 0.38 -12.53 -17.69
CA GLU A 191 1.35 -13.61 -17.41
C GLU A 191 2.79 -13.09 -17.25
N GLY A 192 3.20 -12.20 -18.16
CA GLY A 192 4.54 -11.63 -18.14
C GLY A 192 4.76 -10.75 -16.91
N TYR A 193 3.76 -9.97 -16.51
CA TYR A 193 3.85 -9.12 -15.32
C TYR A 193 3.83 -9.93 -14.03
N VAL A 194 2.94 -10.92 -13.91
CA VAL A 194 2.91 -11.83 -12.74
C VAL A 194 4.24 -12.59 -12.60
N LYS A 195 4.83 -13.04 -13.72
CA LYS A 195 6.15 -13.67 -13.72
C LYS A 195 7.24 -12.69 -13.26
N LEU A 196 7.26 -11.47 -13.81
CA LEU A 196 8.21 -10.43 -13.45
C LEU A 196 8.14 -10.09 -11.95
N VAL A 197 6.93 -9.93 -11.41
CA VAL A 197 6.70 -9.72 -9.98
C VAL A 197 7.18 -10.92 -9.18
N ARG A 198 6.81 -12.14 -9.55
CA ARG A 198 7.25 -13.36 -8.85
C ARG A 198 8.76 -13.46 -8.76
N GLU A 199 9.47 -13.30 -9.87
CA GLU A 199 10.93 -13.47 -9.92
C GLU A 199 11.66 -12.44 -9.06
N ASN A 200 11.23 -11.18 -9.10
CA ASN A 200 11.88 -10.09 -8.37
C ASN A 200 11.37 -9.93 -6.93
N PHE A 201 10.13 -10.31 -6.63
CA PHE A 201 9.59 -10.23 -5.28
C PHE A 201 10.08 -11.41 -4.44
N VAL A 202 9.82 -12.64 -4.87
CA VAL A 202 10.04 -13.86 -4.07
C VAL A 202 11.51 -14.00 -3.66
N SER A 203 12.43 -13.91 -4.62
CA SER A 203 13.86 -14.08 -4.37
C SER A 203 14.40 -13.03 -3.38
N ASN A 204 13.98 -11.78 -3.54
CA ASN A 204 14.45 -10.67 -2.71
C ASN A 204 13.88 -10.72 -1.30
N VAL A 205 12.60 -11.07 -1.11
CA VAL A 205 12.01 -11.16 0.23
C VAL A 205 12.45 -12.39 1.01
N GLU A 206 12.67 -13.53 0.35
CA GLU A 206 13.20 -14.73 1.00
C GLU A 206 14.62 -14.50 1.53
N ARG A 207 15.44 -13.75 0.77
CA ARG A 207 16.78 -13.36 1.21
C ARG A 207 16.74 -12.31 2.33
N PHE A 208 15.84 -11.33 2.21
CA PHE A 208 15.75 -10.21 3.14
C PHE A 208 15.16 -10.62 4.50
N LYS A 209 14.19 -11.54 4.49
CA LYS A 209 13.44 -12.07 5.65
C LYS A 209 12.72 -10.96 6.44
N PRO A 210 11.76 -10.25 5.83
CA PRO A 210 11.00 -9.23 6.53
C PRO A 210 10.13 -9.86 7.64
N LYS A 211 9.83 -9.09 8.68
CA LYS A 211 8.80 -9.42 9.68
C LYS A 211 7.40 -9.08 9.24
N MET A 212 7.26 -8.24 8.22
CA MET A 212 5.97 -7.80 7.70
C MET A 212 6.15 -7.22 6.30
N VAL A 213 5.14 -7.46 5.45
CA VAL A 213 5.09 -6.93 4.08
C VAL A 213 4.00 -5.87 4.00
N PHE A 214 4.37 -4.71 3.45
CA PHE A 214 3.45 -3.68 2.98
C PHE A 214 3.41 -3.74 1.47
N TRP A 215 2.22 -3.69 0.88
CA TRP A 215 2.05 -3.68 -0.56
C TRP A 215 1.33 -2.40 -0.99
N HIS A 216 2.07 -1.45 -1.55
CA HIS A 216 1.50 -0.35 -2.31
C HIS A 216 0.90 -0.91 -3.60
N PHE A 217 -0.40 -1.09 -3.58
CA PHE A 217 -1.18 -1.66 -4.66
C PHE A 217 -1.83 -0.54 -5.48
N GLY A 218 -1.19 -0.15 -6.58
CA GLY A 218 -1.81 0.66 -7.62
C GLY A 218 -2.40 -0.21 -8.73
N TYR A 219 -3.64 0.05 -9.12
CA TYR A 219 -4.25 -0.62 -10.28
C TYR A 219 -4.26 0.27 -11.54
N ASP A 220 -3.59 1.41 -11.49
CA ASP A 220 -3.42 2.32 -12.64
C ASP A 220 -2.61 1.71 -13.78
N THR A 221 -1.91 0.60 -13.54
CA THR A 221 -1.32 -0.26 -14.58
C THR A 221 -2.35 -0.90 -15.52
N HIS A 222 -3.66 -0.78 -15.23
CA HIS A 222 -4.71 -1.40 -16.02
C HIS A 222 -4.78 -0.75 -17.41
N LYS A 223 -5.09 -1.54 -18.43
CA LYS A 223 -5.13 -1.11 -19.84
C LYS A 223 -6.02 0.12 -20.12
N ASN A 224 -6.97 0.41 -19.23
CA ASN A 224 -7.95 1.51 -19.35
C ASN A 224 -7.73 2.64 -18.33
N ASP A 225 -6.61 2.67 -17.62
CA ASP A 225 -6.31 3.69 -16.60
C ASP A 225 -5.08 4.54 -16.99
N TYR A 226 -4.78 5.60 -16.22
CA TYR A 226 -3.81 6.64 -16.61
C TYR A 226 -2.34 6.16 -16.60
N GLY A 227 -2.03 5.11 -15.84
CA GLY A 227 -0.71 4.50 -15.74
C GLY A 227 -0.57 3.22 -16.59
N SER A 228 -1.42 3.02 -17.59
CA SER A 228 -1.58 1.75 -18.29
C SER A 228 -0.25 1.07 -18.67
N ARG A 229 -0.13 -0.20 -18.29
CA ARG A 229 0.91 -1.15 -18.74
C ARG A 229 0.33 -2.30 -19.58
N GLY A 230 -0.96 -2.23 -19.89
CA GLY A 230 -1.69 -3.28 -20.62
C GLY A 230 -2.32 -4.37 -19.75
N LEU A 231 -2.29 -4.23 -18.42
CA LEU A 231 -2.80 -5.26 -17.50
C LEU A 231 -4.33 -5.31 -17.46
N THR A 232 -4.87 -6.47 -17.09
CA THR A 232 -6.29 -6.66 -16.82
C THR A 232 -6.57 -6.95 -15.34
N GLU A 233 -7.85 -6.93 -14.96
CA GLU A 233 -8.30 -7.29 -13.61
C GLU A 233 -7.77 -8.65 -13.13
N GLU A 234 -7.64 -9.63 -14.04
CA GLU A 234 -7.14 -10.97 -13.72
C GLU A 234 -5.70 -10.94 -13.19
N CYS A 235 -4.87 -10.00 -13.69
CA CYS A 235 -3.51 -9.81 -13.18
C CYS A 235 -3.52 -9.53 -11.68
N TYR A 236 -4.40 -8.62 -11.21
CA TYR A 236 -4.45 -8.20 -9.81
C TYR A 236 -4.92 -9.32 -8.88
N ILE A 237 -5.84 -10.17 -9.35
CA ILE A 237 -6.29 -11.36 -8.61
C ILE A 237 -5.15 -12.36 -8.46
N ARG A 238 -4.39 -12.60 -9.53
CA ARG A 238 -3.21 -13.48 -9.50
C ARG A 238 -2.07 -12.94 -8.63
N LEU A 239 -1.83 -11.63 -8.68
CA LEU A 239 -0.86 -10.96 -7.81
C LEU A 239 -1.28 -11.06 -6.34
N THR A 240 -2.57 -10.91 -6.03
CA THR A 240 -3.04 -11.01 -4.64
C THR A 240 -2.77 -12.38 -4.04
N LYS A 241 -3.05 -13.46 -4.79
CA LYS A 241 -2.70 -14.82 -4.37
C LYS A 241 -1.19 -14.97 -4.17
N LEU A 242 -0.40 -14.56 -5.16
CA LEU A 242 1.07 -14.60 -5.08
C LEU A 242 1.61 -13.87 -3.84
N VAL A 243 1.19 -12.62 -3.61
CA VAL A 243 1.70 -11.80 -2.52
C VAL A 243 1.24 -12.35 -1.15
N LYS A 244 -0.01 -12.83 -1.04
CA LYS A 244 -0.51 -13.52 0.16
C LYS A 244 0.34 -14.76 0.48
N ASP A 245 0.50 -15.67 -0.49
CA ASP A 245 1.24 -16.93 -0.29
C ASP A 245 2.70 -16.66 0.14
N VAL A 246 3.33 -15.64 -0.46
CA VAL A 246 4.70 -15.26 -0.11
C VAL A 246 4.75 -14.68 1.29
N ALA A 247 3.83 -13.79 1.67
CA ALA A 247 3.76 -13.23 3.02
C ALA A 247 3.51 -14.31 4.08
N GLU A 248 2.68 -15.31 3.78
CA GLU A 248 2.48 -16.49 4.63
C GLU A 248 3.78 -17.24 4.87
N LYS A 249 4.58 -17.43 3.83
CA LYS A 249 5.87 -18.12 3.92
C LYS A 249 6.95 -17.34 4.65
N VAL A 250 7.06 -16.02 4.45
CA VAL A 250 8.23 -15.25 4.90
C VAL A 250 8.01 -14.45 6.16
N CYS A 251 6.76 -14.10 6.50
CA CYS A 251 6.42 -13.26 7.65
C CYS A 251 5.15 -13.68 8.38
N ASP A 252 4.82 -14.98 8.37
CA ASP A 252 3.65 -15.57 9.04
C ASP A 252 2.32 -14.91 8.64
N GLY A 253 2.22 -14.49 7.38
CA GLY A 253 1.00 -13.91 6.81
C GLY A 253 0.82 -12.42 7.07
N LYS A 254 1.72 -11.77 7.81
CA LYS A 254 1.65 -10.34 8.14
C LYS A 254 1.78 -9.45 6.90
N LEU A 255 0.64 -9.21 6.25
CA LEU A 255 0.50 -8.47 5.01
C LEU A 255 -0.48 -7.30 5.18
N VAL A 256 -0.07 -6.12 4.77
CA VAL A 256 -0.92 -4.94 4.66
C VAL A 256 -0.93 -4.45 3.22
N VAL A 257 -2.06 -4.62 2.54
CA VAL A 257 -2.28 -4.09 1.19
C VAL A 257 -2.80 -2.67 1.32
N VAL A 258 -2.15 -1.72 0.67
CA VAL A 258 -2.48 -0.29 0.73
C VAL A 258 -2.83 0.17 -0.67
N LEU A 259 -4.07 0.63 -0.85
CA LEU A 259 -4.50 1.12 -2.15
C LEU A 259 -3.72 2.41 -2.51
N CYS A 260 -3.07 2.40 -3.67
CA CYS A 260 -2.26 3.51 -4.19
C CYS A 260 -2.95 4.16 -5.39
N GLY A 261 -2.38 4.11 -6.59
CA GLY A 261 -2.95 4.62 -7.83
C GLY A 261 -4.13 3.81 -8.37
N GLY A 262 -4.74 4.34 -9.43
CA GLY A 262 -5.92 3.79 -10.12
C GLY A 262 -7.12 4.70 -9.97
N SER A 263 -7.68 5.17 -11.09
CA SER A 263 -8.76 6.17 -11.10
C SER A 263 -10.13 5.58 -11.41
N LYS A 264 -10.19 4.45 -12.13
CA LYS A 264 -11.46 3.94 -12.66
C LYS A 264 -12.28 3.23 -11.56
N PRO A 265 -13.50 3.70 -11.22
CA PRO A 265 -14.32 3.08 -10.19
C PRO A 265 -14.81 1.68 -10.56
N ASP A 266 -15.13 1.45 -11.84
CA ASP A 266 -15.59 0.14 -12.33
C ASP A 266 -14.53 -0.95 -12.17
N ILE A 267 -13.25 -0.58 -12.25
CA ILE A 267 -12.16 -1.54 -12.01
C ILE A 267 -12.05 -1.81 -10.51
N ALA A 268 -12.01 -0.76 -9.69
CA ALA A 268 -11.90 -0.89 -8.23
C ALA A 268 -12.99 -1.78 -7.63
N LYS A 269 -14.25 -1.55 -8.03
CA LYS A 269 -15.40 -2.31 -7.53
C LYS A 269 -15.34 -3.79 -7.94
N ASN A 270 -14.77 -4.10 -9.10
CA ASN A 270 -14.61 -5.48 -9.57
C ASN A 270 -13.46 -6.23 -8.87
N ILE A 271 -12.37 -5.55 -8.54
CA ILE A 271 -11.15 -6.22 -8.05
C ILE A 271 -11.04 -6.21 -6.53
N ILE A 272 -11.40 -5.13 -5.85
CA ILE A 272 -11.18 -4.99 -4.40
C ILE A 272 -11.95 -6.05 -3.59
N PRO A 273 -13.25 -6.32 -3.84
CA PRO A 273 -13.96 -7.40 -3.15
C PRO A 273 -13.33 -8.78 -3.38
N LYS A 274 -12.85 -9.07 -4.60
CA LYS A 274 -12.16 -10.33 -4.94
C LYS A 274 -10.81 -10.45 -4.22
N MET A 275 -10.05 -9.35 -4.12
CA MET A 275 -8.81 -9.32 -3.36
C MET A 275 -9.07 -9.57 -1.86
N VAL A 276 -10.09 -8.95 -1.30
CA VAL A 276 -10.50 -9.16 0.10
C VAL A 276 -10.94 -10.60 0.35
N LYS A 277 -11.69 -11.21 -0.59
CA LYS A 277 -12.02 -12.65 -0.53
C LYS A 277 -10.77 -13.52 -0.43
N ILE A 278 -9.76 -13.26 -1.27
CA ILE A 278 -8.48 -14.00 -1.22
C ILE A 278 -7.78 -13.79 0.11
N LEU A 279 -7.78 -12.57 0.66
CA LEU A 279 -7.13 -12.30 1.96
C LEU A 279 -7.81 -13.04 3.13
N LEU A 280 -9.11 -13.32 3.03
CA LEU A 280 -9.89 -14.09 4.01
C LEU A 280 -9.63 -15.61 3.94
N GLU A 281 -9.16 -16.12 2.79
CA GLU A 281 -8.84 -17.54 2.61
C GLU A 281 -7.68 -17.99 3.51
N GLU A 282 -7.70 -19.26 3.93
CA GLU A 282 -6.66 -19.84 4.81
C GLU A 282 -5.29 -19.96 4.17
#